data_AF-A0A7V0XPP3-F1
#
_entry.id   AF-A0A7V0XPP3-F1
#
_cell.length_a   1.000
_cell.length_b   1.000
_cell.length_c   1.000
_cell.angle_alpha   90.00
_cell.angle_beta   90.00
_cell.angle_gamma   90.00
#
_symmetry.space_group_name_H-M   'P 1'
#
loop_
_entity.id
_entity.type
_entity.pdbx_description
1 polymer ?
#
loop_
_entity_poly.entity_id
_entity_poly.type
_entity_poly.pdbx_seq_one_letter_code
_entity_poly.pdbx_strand_id
1 'polypeptide(L)'
;MIQQNLSMISFLRKLFRKRSGKRSRSQGILDLGIRHPDRDMTNLPDTDVHQLMIEATRIRRKQGYAAAIGFLKKLAGEYLEAGNTALVTCMNKLIPYMRREPGISWEETHNYLQGIIKQAPLHDDYFRNLHLTMADLLEERDRETALKYITDHLNHEHPGMVDFDLLTKAAEIHIDRGDETEAMHVLDRAAGLLHPGMERFQHIRKLRKWHRTRALLARLSDTRPGASEYLFHRLMEFTLDMARVLDPMLIHQFHERKDLYFRKERGFEHTEAFREALKILELDDQQEKLLREIYGFVFEEMPLLLKVTHKQLHFKPGDAETLAEVQEKKRFSQRPFTEMPLLHDHLRHIVDKYCESGRTDS
;
A
#
# COMPACT_ATOMS: atom_id res chain seq x y z
N MET A 1 -40.88 13.07 -9.07
CA MET A 1 -39.56 13.03 -8.39
C MET A 1 -39.47 12.11 -7.16
N ILE A 2 -40.58 11.63 -6.57
CA ILE A 2 -40.53 10.74 -5.37
C ILE A 2 -40.37 9.23 -5.74
N GLN A 3 -40.76 8.81 -6.94
CA GLN A 3 -40.74 7.39 -7.34
C GLN A 3 -39.35 6.80 -7.69
N GLN A 4 -38.37 7.62 -8.09
CA GLN A 4 -37.01 7.12 -8.42
C GLN A 4 -36.17 6.82 -7.16
N ASN A 5 -36.37 7.55 -6.06
CA ASN A 5 -35.69 7.29 -4.79
C ASN A 5 -36.16 6.00 -4.11
N LEU A 6 -37.44 5.60 -4.29
CA LEU A 6 -37.98 4.35 -3.74
C LEU A 6 -37.45 3.11 -4.48
N SER A 7 -37.20 3.21 -5.80
CA SER A 7 -36.65 2.12 -6.62
C SER A 7 -35.23 1.73 -6.18
N MET A 8 -34.36 2.72 -5.96
CA MET A 8 -32.96 2.52 -5.55
C MET A 8 -32.82 2.05 -4.10
N ILE A 9 -33.66 2.56 -3.18
CA ILE A 9 -33.74 2.05 -1.79
C ILE A 9 -34.28 0.61 -1.75
N SER A 10 -35.23 0.28 -2.64
CA SER A 10 -35.73 -1.11 -2.77
C SER A 10 -34.69 -2.07 -3.34
N PHE A 11 -33.79 -1.59 -4.20
CA PHE A 11 -32.70 -2.37 -4.78
C PHE A 11 -31.62 -2.68 -3.73
N LEU A 12 -31.19 -1.66 -2.96
CA LEU A 12 -30.25 -1.84 -1.85
C LEU A 12 -30.85 -2.78 -0.78
N ARG A 13 -32.11 -2.59 -0.37
CA ARG A 13 -32.78 -3.52 0.56
C ARG A 13 -32.95 -4.94 0.01
N LYS A 14 -33.10 -5.12 -1.31
CA LYS A 14 -33.17 -6.45 -1.97
C LYS A 14 -31.82 -7.17 -2.01
N LEU A 15 -30.70 -6.44 -2.11
CA LEU A 15 -29.35 -7.00 -2.03
C LEU A 15 -29.05 -7.53 -0.62
N PHE A 16 -29.50 -6.84 0.43
CA PHE A 16 -29.24 -7.23 1.83
C PHE A 16 -30.26 -8.21 2.44
N ARG A 17 -31.35 -8.59 1.74
CA ARG A 17 -32.40 -9.49 2.27
C ARG A 17 -32.39 -10.94 1.77
N LYS A 18 -31.47 -11.36 0.90
CA LYS A 18 -31.47 -12.76 0.42
C LYS A 18 -30.58 -13.67 1.26
N ARG A 19 -31.16 -14.25 2.33
CA ARG A 19 -30.72 -15.56 2.87
C ARG A 19 -31.44 -16.69 2.13
N SER A 20 -30.62 -17.60 1.59
CA SER A 20 -30.79 -19.01 1.24
C SER A 20 -32.04 -19.50 0.48
N GLY A 21 -31.78 -20.24 -0.60
CA GLY A 21 -32.62 -21.38 -0.98
C GLY A 21 -32.88 -21.57 -2.48
N LYS A 22 -31.94 -22.17 -3.22
CA LYS A 22 -32.18 -23.39 -4.02
C LYS A 22 -30.87 -23.90 -4.66
N ARG A 23 -30.60 -25.18 -4.40
CA ARG A 23 -29.47 -26.00 -4.85
C ARG A 23 -29.57 -26.32 -6.35
N SER A 24 -28.41 -26.38 -7.02
CA SER A 24 -28.06 -27.39 -8.04
C SER A 24 -26.52 -27.46 -8.11
N ARG A 25 -25.90 -28.38 -7.36
CA ARG A 25 -25.40 -29.71 -7.78
C ARG A 25 -24.02 -29.66 -8.49
N SER A 26 -22.98 -29.55 -7.68
CA SER A 26 -21.81 -30.44 -7.72
C SER A 26 -21.21 -30.50 -6.31
N GLN A 27 -21.87 -31.31 -5.47
CA GLN A 27 -21.41 -31.70 -4.14
C GLN A 27 -20.45 -32.88 -4.29
N GLY A 28 -19.38 -32.84 -3.50
CA GLY A 28 -18.31 -33.83 -3.41
C GLY A 28 -17.03 -33.03 -3.20
N ILE A 29 -16.76 -32.50 -2.02
CA ILE A 29 -16.57 -33.23 -0.76
C ILE A 29 -16.89 -32.27 0.41
N LEU A 30 -17.84 -32.65 1.24
CA LEU A 30 -18.09 -32.12 2.57
C LEU A 30 -17.98 -33.33 3.48
N ASP A 31 -16.98 -33.35 4.36
CA ASP A 31 -17.09 -33.80 5.76
C ASP A 31 -15.71 -34.11 6.32
N LEU A 32 -15.15 -33.14 7.05
CA LEU A 32 -14.46 -33.43 8.30
C LEU A 32 -14.81 -32.30 9.27
N GLY A 33 -15.78 -32.60 10.13
CA GLY A 33 -16.34 -31.66 11.09
C GLY A 33 -15.42 -31.33 12.24
N ILE A 34 -15.40 -30.05 12.61
CA ILE A 34 -15.30 -29.60 13.99
C ILE A 34 -16.39 -28.55 14.16
N ARG A 35 -17.43 -28.90 14.93
CA ARG A 35 -18.45 -27.95 15.39
C ARG A 35 -17.88 -27.20 16.59
N HIS A 36 -17.77 -25.89 16.48
CA HIS A 36 -17.77 -25.03 17.66
C HIS A 36 -19.19 -24.45 17.81
N PRO A 37 -19.85 -24.65 18.96
CA PRO A 37 -21.02 -23.87 19.33
C PRO A 37 -20.55 -22.50 19.85
N ASP A 38 -21.35 -21.47 19.57
CA ASP A 38 -21.26 -20.11 20.12
C ASP A 38 -20.11 -19.22 19.63
N ARG A 39 -20.38 -18.37 18.61
CA ARG A 39 -20.34 -16.89 18.76
C ARG A 39 -20.46 -16.12 17.42
N ASP A 40 -21.36 -15.14 17.50
CA ASP A 40 -21.47 -13.82 16.85
C ASP A 40 -21.68 -13.63 15.34
N MET A 41 -22.80 -12.94 15.07
CA MET A 41 -23.27 -12.46 13.78
C MET A 41 -22.54 -11.17 13.35
N THR A 42 -21.28 -11.27 12.94
CA THR A 42 -20.55 -10.15 12.28
C THR A 42 -20.32 -10.35 10.77
N ASN A 43 -20.72 -11.50 10.21
CA ASN A 43 -20.54 -11.76 8.78
C ASN A 43 -21.70 -11.20 7.94
N LEU A 44 -21.69 -9.89 7.69
CA LEU A 44 -22.21 -9.38 6.42
C LEU A 44 -21.31 -9.93 5.31
N PRO A 45 -21.84 -10.55 4.24
CA PRO A 45 -21.00 -11.13 3.21
C PRO A 45 -20.20 -10.02 2.53
N ASP A 46 -18.89 -10.23 2.38
CA ASP A 46 -17.95 -9.50 1.53
C ASP A 46 -18.45 -9.47 0.07
N THR A 47 -19.54 -8.75 -0.16
CA THR A 47 -19.95 -8.34 -1.48
C THR A 47 -18.95 -7.27 -1.86
N ASP A 48 -17.93 -7.76 -2.54
CA ASP A 48 -16.59 -7.22 -2.76
C ASP A 48 -16.51 -5.69 -2.74
N VAL A 49 -15.98 -5.12 -1.64
CA VAL A 49 -15.70 -3.68 -1.49
C VAL A 49 -14.97 -3.15 -2.73
N HIS A 50 -14.11 -3.97 -3.35
CA HIS A 50 -13.43 -3.63 -4.60
C HIS A 50 -14.41 -3.35 -5.75
N GLN A 51 -15.46 -4.17 -5.93
CA GLN A 51 -16.48 -3.96 -6.96
C GLN A 51 -17.27 -2.67 -6.71
N LEU A 52 -17.61 -2.37 -5.45
CA LEU A 52 -18.27 -1.10 -5.11
C LEU A 52 -17.36 0.10 -5.42
N MET A 53 -16.06 -0.04 -5.17
CA MET A 53 -15.09 0.98 -5.57
C MET A 53 -14.97 1.11 -7.09
N ILE A 54 -14.97 0.01 -7.85
CA ILE A 54 -14.99 0.03 -9.33
C ILE A 54 -16.26 0.75 -9.81
N GLU A 55 -17.41 0.44 -9.22
CA GLU A 55 -18.68 1.05 -9.58
C GLU A 55 -18.67 2.57 -9.35
N ALA A 56 -18.13 3.04 -8.22
CA ALA A 56 -17.97 4.47 -7.97
C ALA A 56 -17.14 5.16 -9.07
N THR A 57 -16.09 4.50 -9.56
CA THR A 57 -15.29 5.02 -10.69
C THR A 57 -16.04 4.98 -12.01
N ARG A 58 -16.88 3.96 -12.24
CA ARG A 58 -17.76 3.87 -13.41
C ARG A 58 -18.82 4.98 -13.41
N ILE A 59 -19.46 5.23 -12.27
CA ILE A 59 -20.40 6.34 -12.08
C ILE A 59 -19.71 7.66 -12.37
N ARG A 60 -18.52 7.91 -11.79
CA ARG A 60 -17.75 9.13 -12.06
C ARG A 60 -17.52 9.35 -13.56
N ARG A 61 -17.08 8.31 -14.28
CA ARG A 61 -16.81 8.40 -15.72
C ARG A 61 -18.07 8.68 -16.56
N LYS A 62 -19.24 8.21 -16.12
CA LYS A 62 -20.49 8.34 -16.88
C LYS A 62 -21.32 9.57 -16.50
N GLN A 63 -21.31 9.97 -15.24
CA GLN A 63 -22.24 10.94 -14.65
C GLN A 63 -21.54 12.08 -13.92
N GLY A 64 -20.21 12.10 -13.88
CA GLY A 64 -19.42 13.13 -13.21
C GLY A 64 -19.16 12.85 -11.73
N TYR A 65 -18.38 13.74 -11.11
CA TYR A 65 -17.91 13.61 -9.73
C TYR A 65 -19.07 13.70 -8.72
N ALA A 66 -19.98 14.68 -8.87
CA ALA A 66 -21.15 14.85 -8.00
C ALA A 66 -21.98 13.57 -7.81
N ALA A 67 -22.27 12.83 -8.88
CA ALA A 67 -23.03 11.58 -8.81
C ALA A 67 -22.26 10.48 -8.06
N ALA A 68 -20.96 10.35 -8.30
CA ALA A 68 -20.10 9.39 -7.63
C ALA A 68 -19.92 9.71 -6.13
N ILE A 69 -19.82 11.00 -5.79
CA ILE A 69 -19.78 11.49 -4.40
C ILE A 69 -21.08 11.14 -3.68
N GLY A 70 -22.24 11.37 -4.31
CA GLY A 70 -23.53 11.00 -3.74
C GLY A 70 -23.67 9.49 -3.48
N PHE A 71 -23.10 8.65 -4.36
CA PHE A 71 -23.03 7.21 -4.15
C PHE A 71 -22.12 6.83 -2.98
N LEU A 72 -20.90 7.37 -2.95
CA LEU A 72 -19.90 7.07 -1.92
C LEU A 72 -20.31 7.60 -0.53
N LYS A 73 -20.92 8.79 -0.41
CA LYS A 73 -21.44 9.32 0.86
C LYS A 73 -22.49 8.40 1.47
N LYS A 74 -23.31 7.72 0.65
CA LYS A 74 -24.30 6.73 1.13
C LYS A 74 -23.61 5.47 1.67
N LEU A 75 -22.67 4.90 0.91
CA LEU A 75 -21.88 3.75 1.37
C LEU A 75 -21.12 4.07 2.66
N ALA A 76 -20.54 5.27 2.76
CA ALA A 76 -19.85 5.72 3.96
C ALA A 76 -20.76 5.71 5.20
N GLY A 77 -22.01 6.18 5.07
CA GLY A 77 -23.00 6.11 6.14
C GLY A 77 -23.27 4.67 6.58
N GLU A 78 -23.50 3.76 5.62
CA GLU A 78 -23.73 2.33 5.92
C GLU A 78 -22.53 1.69 6.62
N TYR A 79 -21.30 1.97 6.16
CA TYR A 79 -20.10 1.44 6.79
C TYR A 79 -19.83 2.04 8.18
N LEU A 80 -20.14 3.32 8.37
CA LEU A 80 -19.98 3.98 9.66
C LEU A 80 -20.96 3.41 10.69
N GLU A 81 -22.25 3.28 10.34
CA GLU A 81 -23.27 2.68 11.21
C GLU A 81 -22.94 1.23 11.59
N ALA A 82 -22.36 0.48 10.64
CA ALA A 82 -21.97 -0.91 10.85
C ALA A 82 -20.61 -1.07 11.57
N GLY A 83 -19.86 0.00 11.82
CA GLY A 83 -18.48 -0.08 12.31
C GLY A 83 -17.56 -0.86 11.38
N ASN A 84 -17.78 -0.78 10.06
CA ASN A 84 -17.09 -1.58 9.06
C ASN A 84 -15.80 -0.90 8.57
N THR A 85 -14.70 -1.64 8.60
CA THR A 85 -13.36 -1.20 8.15
C THR A 85 -13.32 -0.75 6.68
N ALA A 86 -14.26 -1.21 5.83
CA ALA A 86 -14.44 -0.72 4.47
C ALA A 86 -14.67 0.80 4.37
N LEU A 87 -15.08 1.45 5.47
CA LEU A 87 -15.19 2.91 5.58
C LEU A 87 -13.89 3.61 5.17
N VAL A 88 -12.72 3.12 5.60
CA VAL A 88 -11.43 3.74 5.27
C VAL A 88 -11.18 3.71 3.76
N THR A 89 -11.42 2.56 3.12
CA THR A 89 -11.31 2.43 1.65
C THR A 89 -12.28 3.36 0.93
N CYS A 90 -13.50 3.50 1.46
CA CYS A 90 -14.49 4.43 0.93
C CYS A 90 -14.01 5.89 1.05
N MET A 91 -13.50 6.31 2.21
CA MET A 91 -12.97 7.67 2.45
C MET A 91 -11.78 7.99 1.55
N ASN A 92 -10.85 7.04 1.38
CA ASN A 92 -9.70 7.17 0.48
C ASN A 92 -10.09 7.42 -0.99
N LYS A 93 -11.30 7.05 -1.40
CA LYS A 93 -11.84 7.37 -2.74
C LYS A 93 -12.74 8.62 -2.72
N LEU A 94 -13.57 8.78 -1.70
CA LEU A 94 -14.54 9.87 -1.59
C LEU A 94 -13.87 11.23 -1.42
N ILE A 95 -12.90 11.36 -0.51
CA ILE A 95 -12.26 12.64 -0.21
C ILE A 95 -11.56 13.22 -1.44
N PRO A 96 -10.75 12.46 -2.21
CA PRO A 96 -10.21 12.94 -3.48
C PRO A 96 -11.26 13.30 -4.54
N TYR A 97 -12.45 12.69 -4.51
CA TYR A 97 -13.53 13.03 -5.43
C TYR A 97 -14.17 14.36 -5.03
N MET A 98 -14.43 14.57 -3.74
CA MET A 98 -14.96 15.82 -3.20
C MET A 98 -14.03 17.00 -3.52
N ARG A 99 -12.71 16.84 -3.33
CA ARG A 99 -11.70 17.86 -3.67
C ARG A 99 -11.68 18.28 -5.14
N ARG A 100 -12.11 17.41 -6.05
CA ARG A 100 -12.08 17.65 -7.51
C ARG A 100 -13.41 18.14 -8.06
N GLU A 101 -14.48 18.09 -7.27
CA GLU A 101 -15.80 18.57 -7.67
C GLU A 101 -15.87 20.09 -7.48
N PRO A 102 -16.03 20.89 -8.55
CA PRO A 102 -15.98 22.35 -8.46
C PRO A 102 -17.01 22.97 -7.50
N GLY A 103 -18.13 22.28 -7.24
CA GLY A 103 -19.18 22.74 -6.33
C GLY A 103 -18.93 22.47 -4.85
N ILE A 104 -17.84 21.79 -4.47
CA ILE A 104 -17.55 21.43 -3.08
C ILE A 104 -16.32 22.21 -2.60
N SER A 105 -16.49 22.95 -1.50
CA SER A 105 -15.39 23.69 -0.88
C SER A 105 -14.43 22.77 -0.12
N TRP A 106 -13.22 23.26 0.11
CA TRP A 106 -12.27 22.58 1.00
C TRP A 106 -12.85 22.42 2.41
N GLU A 107 -13.50 23.46 2.93
CA GLU A 107 -14.14 23.48 4.25
C GLU A 107 -15.24 22.42 4.37
N GLU A 108 -16.07 22.26 3.33
CA GLU A 108 -17.07 21.18 3.30
C GLU A 108 -16.41 19.81 3.37
N THR A 109 -15.33 19.60 2.61
CA THR A 109 -14.59 18.33 2.60
C THR A 109 -13.96 18.05 3.96
N HIS A 110 -13.32 19.05 4.56
CA HIS A 110 -12.72 18.96 5.89
C HIS A 110 -13.77 18.62 6.95
N ASN A 111 -14.88 19.37 6.99
CA ASN A 111 -15.93 19.15 7.98
C ASN A 111 -16.60 17.79 7.82
N TYR A 112 -16.78 17.33 6.58
CA TYR A 112 -17.29 15.99 6.31
C TYR A 112 -16.35 14.91 6.88
N LEU A 113 -15.06 14.95 6.54
CA LEU A 113 -14.09 13.97 7.02
C LEU A 113 -13.94 14.02 8.55
N GLN A 114 -13.89 15.21 9.13
CA GLN A 114 -13.83 15.39 10.59
C GLN A 114 -15.07 14.79 11.27
N GLY A 115 -16.26 14.96 10.67
CA GLY A 115 -17.50 14.35 11.14
C GLY A 115 -17.45 12.82 11.10
N ILE A 116 -16.86 12.23 10.07
CA ILE A 116 -16.64 10.78 9.97
C ILE A 116 -15.67 10.31 11.06
N ILE A 117 -14.52 10.97 11.23
CA ILE A 117 -13.51 10.61 12.23
C ILE A 117 -14.10 10.65 13.65
N LYS A 118 -14.87 11.68 14.00
CA LYS A 118 -15.49 11.82 15.33
C LYS A 118 -16.51 10.71 15.65
N GLN A 119 -17.09 10.09 14.63
CA GLN A 119 -18.09 9.02 14.78
C GLN A 119 -17.48 7.63 14.63
N ALA A 120 -16.26 7.51 14.10
CA ALA A 120 -15.60 6.23 13.91
C ALA A 120 -15.25 5.60 15.28
N PRO A 121 -15.25 4.26 15.40
CA PRO A 121 -14.87 3.57 16.62
C PRO A 121 -13.44 3.95 17.08
N LEU A 122 -13.33 4.61 18.24
CA LEU A 122 -12.05 5.13 18.76
C LEU A 122 -11.05 4.02 19.15
N HIS A 123 -11.54 2.81 19.45
CA HIS A 123 -10.73 1.69 19.93
C HIS A 123 -10.26 0.74 18.83
N ASP A 124 -10.69 0.97 17.58
CA ASP A 124 -10.29 0.13 16.45
C ASP A 124 -9.20 0.82 15.64
N ASP A 125 -8.00 0.26 15.76
CA ASP A 125 -6.77 0.68 15.10
C ASP A 125 -6.90 0.82 13.58
N TYR A 126 -7.84 0.10 12.95
CA TYR A 126 -8.04 0.18 11.51
C TYR A 126 -8.46 1.59 11.07
N PHE A 127 -9.29 2.27 11.87
CA PHE A 127 -9.77 3.62 11.59
C PHE A 127 -8.70 4.69 11.81
N ARG A 128 -7.54 4.37 12.39
CA ARG A 128 -6.38 5.27 12.46
C ARG A 128 -5.99 5.81 11.08
N ASN A 129 -6.19 5.02 10.03
CA ASN A 129 -5.91 5.43 8.65
C ASN A 129 -6.77 6.62 8.16
N LEU A 130 -7.90 6.92 8.80
CA LEU A 130 -8.66 8.13 8.48
C LEU A 130 -7.88 9.41 8.83
N HIS A 131 -7.02 9.36 9.85
CA HIS A 131 -6.16 10.48 10.23
C HIS A 131 -5.08 10.75 9.17
N LEU A 132 -4.67 9.76 8.38
CA LEU A 132 -3.81 9.99 7.22
C LEU A 132 -4.53 10.78 6.15
N THR A 133 -5.77 10.40 5.83
CA THR A 133 -6.60 11.14 4.86
C THR A 133 -6.84 12.58 5.33
N MET A 134 -6.98 12.80 6.65
CA MET A 134 -7.11 14.15 7.21
C MET A 134 -5.79 14.92 7.12
N ALA A 135 -4.67 14.31 7.46
CA ALA A 135 -3.36 14.93 7.34
C ALA A 135 -3.06 15.36 5.88
N ASP A 136 -3.33 14.50 4.90
CA ASP A 136 -3.20 14.84 3.48
C ASP A 136 -4.06 16.04 3.09
N LEU A 137 -5.31 16.12 3.61
CA LEU A 137 -6.22 17.23 3.33
C LEU A 137 -5.74 18.56 3.96
N LEU A 138 -5.18 18.51 5.17
CA LEU A 138 -4.64 19.67 5.87
C LEU A 138 -3.36 20.19 5.19
N GLU A 139 -2.51 19.29 4.71
CA GLU A 139 -1.23 19.62 4.08
C GLU A 139 -1.41 20.48 2.82
N GLU A 140 -2.50 20.29 2.09
CA GLU A 140 -2.86 21.11 0.92
C GLU A 140 -2.98 22.61 1.22
N ARG A 141 -3.35 22.95 2.46
CA ARG A 141 -3.45 24.34 2.92
C ARG A 141 -2.15 24.77 3.58
N ASP A 142 -1.70 23.96 4.52
CA ASP A 142 -0.57 24.30 5.37
C ASP A 142 0.09 23.04 5.93
N ARG A 143 1.37 22.86 5.60
CA ARG A 143 2.21 21.77 6.10
C ARG A 143 2.38 21.83 7.62
N GLU A 144 2.42 23.03 8.21
CA GLU A 144 2.58 23.17 9.66
C GLU A 144 1.34 22.68 10.41
N THR A 145 0.15 23.04 9.93
CA THR A 145 -1.13 22.54 10.47
C THR A 145 -1.26 21.03 10.35
N ALA A 146 -0.87 20.44 9.21
CA ALA A 146 -0.87 18.99 9.04
C ALA A 146 0.10 18.30 10.01
N LEU A 147 1.32 18.84 10.15
CA LEU A 147 2.31 18.30 11.08
C LEU A 147 1.84 18.39 12.52
N LYS A 148 1.29 19.54 12.94
CA LYS A 148 0.70 19.72 14.26
C LYS A 148 -0.40 18.69 14.53
N TYR A 149 -1.30 18.49 13.57
CA TYR A 149 -2.35 17.49 13.66
C TYR A 149 -1.79 16.07 13.87
N ILE A 150 -0.78 15.68 13.09
CA ILE A 150 -0.14 14.36 13.25
C ILE A 150 0.54 14.24 14.61
N THR A 151 1.31 15.25 15.02
CA THR A 151 2.01 15.27 16.31
C THR A 151 1.05 15.12 17.48
N ASP A 152 -0.09 15.83 17.46
CA ASP A 152 -1.13 15.72 18.49
C ASP A 152 -1.68 14.30 18.59
N HIS A 153 -1.80 13.57 17.48
CA HIS A 153 -2.29 12.18 17.44
C HIS A 153 -1.22 11.14 17.80
N LEU A 154 0.06 11.50 17.68
CA LEU A 154 1.22 10.70 18.07
C LEU A 154 1.70 10.97 19.50
N ASN A 155 1.03 11.87 20.23
CA ASN A 155 1.41 12.30 21.57
C ASN A 155 0.98 11.28 22.65
N HIS A 156 1.54 10.07 22.56
CA HIS A 156 1.40 9.02 23.58
C HIS A 156 2.76 8.34 23.81
N GLU A 157 2.96 7.82 25.03
CA GLU A 157 4.26 7.33 25.51
C GLU A 157 4.86 6.21 24.63
N HIS A 158 4.00 5.39 24.02
CA HIS A 158 4.42 4.24 23.20
C HIS A 158 3.65 4.18 21.87
N PRO A 159 4.23 4.69 20.76
CA PRO A 159 3.72 4.46 19.42
C PRO A 159 3.65 2.97 19.08
N GLY A 160 2.55 2.55 18.46
CA GLY A 160 2.34 1.19 18.00
C GLY A 160 2.47 1.05 16.48
N MET A 161 2.39 -0.18 15.98
CA MET A 161 2.42 -0.47 14.53
C MET A 161 1.40 0.30 13.68
N VAL A 162 0.32 0.73 14.33
CA VAL A 162 -0.82 1.45 13.78
C VAL A 162 -0.45 2.90 13.44
N ASP A 163 0.56 3.44 14.13
CA ASP A 163 1.06 4.80 13.97
C ASP A 163 2.15 4.91 12.90
N PHE A 164 2.70 3.79 12.43
CA PHE A 164 3.78 3.75 11.43
C PHE A 164 3.46 4.61 10.19
N ASP A 165 2.23 4.54 9.70
CA ASP A 165 1.85 5.26 8.49
C ASP A 165 1.76 6.77 8.73
N LEU A 166 1.40 7.20 9.95
CA LEU A 166 1.39 8.61 10.38
C LEU A 166 2.81 9.13 10.62
N LEU A 167 3.68 8.33 11.24
CA LEU A 167 5.10 8.66 11.41
C LEU A 167 5.79 8.87 10.06
N THR A 168 5.59 7.94 9.12
CA THR A 168 6.15 8.10 7.77
C THR A 168 5.59 9.33 7.05
N LYS A 169 4.31 9.68 7.25
CA LYS A 169 3.74 10.92 6.72
C LYS A 169 4.34 12.19 7.35
N ALA A 170 4.55 12.21 8.66
CA ALA A 170 5.20 13.32 9.34
C ALA A 170 6.65 13.51 8.84
N ALA A 171 7.38 12.42 8.61
CA ALA A 171 8.71 12.49 8.02
C ALA A 171 8.70 13.05 6.59
N GLU A 172 7.73 12.64 5.75
CA GLU A 172 7.55 13.23 4.41
C GLU A 172 7.33 14.75 4.48
N ILE A 173 6.50 15.22 5.42
CA ILE A 173 6.26 16.66 5.62
C ILE A 173 7.53 17.40 6.07
N HIS A 174 8.33 16.81 6.96
CA HIS A 174 9.62 17.37 7.36
C HIS A 174 10.62 17.43 6.20
N ILE A 175 10.69 16.39 5.37
CA ILE A 175 11.54 16.36 4.17
C ILE A 175 11.15 17.49 3.21
N ASP A 176 9.85 17.64 2.96
CA ASP A 176 9.29 18.71 2.12
C ASP A 176 9.61 20.12 2.62
N ARG A 177 9.86 20.26 3.93
CA ARG A 177 10.27 21.51 4.59
C ARG A 177 11.79 21.70 4.64
N GLY A 178 12.57 20.69 4.28
CA GLY A 178 14.03 20.68 4.43
C GLY A 178 14.52 20.40 5.85
N ASP A 179 13.65 19.96 6.75
CA ASP A 179 13.96 19.67 8.16
C ASP A 179 14.60 18.27 8.31
N GLU A 180 15.83 18.09 7.81
CA GLU A 180 16.50 16.77 7.71
C GLU A 180 16.60 16.02 9.05
N THR A 181 17.03 16.72 10.12
CA THR A 181 17.20 16.13 11.45
C THR A 181 15.90 15.58 12.02
N GLU A 182 14.82 16.35 11.91
CA GLU A 182 13.49 15.93 12.40
C GLU A 182 12.91 14.80 11.54
N ALA A 183 13.05 14.89 10.21
CA ALA A 183 12.66 13.81 9.31
C ALA A 183 13.37 12.50 9.67
N MET A 184 14.68 12.54 9.92
CA MET A 184 15.48 11.40 10.33
C MET A 184 14.97 10.80 11.65
N HIS A 185 14.80 11.63 12.68
CA HIS A 185 14.33 11.21 13.99
C HIS A 185 12.95 10.54 13.92
N VAL A 186 12.01 11.11 13.17
CA VAL A 186 10.67 10.53 12.97
C VAL A 186 10.74 9.22 12.18
N LEU A 187 11.59 9.12 11.16
CA LEU A 187 11.80 7.90 10.39
C LEU A 187 12.41 6.77 11.21
N ASP A 188 13.31 7.08 12.13
CA ASP A 188 13.91 6.08 13.02
C ASP A 188 12.91 5.57 14.05
N ARG A 189 12.03 6.44 14.56
CA ARG A 189 10.86 6.01 15.34
C ARG A 189 9.96 5.07 14.54
N ALA A 190 9.69 5.35 13.27
CA ALA A 190 8.92 4.46 12.40
C ALA A 190 9.65 3.12 12.15
N ALA A 191 10.97 3.15 11.98
CA ALA A 191 11.80 1.97 11.79
C ALA A 191 11.74 1.04 13.02
N GLY A 192 11.78 1.61 14.22
CA GLY A 192 11.69 0.87 15.48
C GLY A 192 10.39 0.08 15.67
N LEU A 193 9.34 0.39 14.90
CA LEU A 193 8.10 -0.39 14.88
C LEU A 193 8.24 -1.65 14.00
N LEU A 194 9.09 -1.63 12.98
CA LEU A 194 9.25 -2.77 12.06
C LEU A 194 9.97 -3.92 12.74
N HIS A 195 9.36 -5.10 12.76
CA HIS A 195 9.97 -6.30 13.33
C HIS A 195 9.81 -7.53 12.43
N PRO A 196 10.80 -8.46 12.40
CA PRO A 196 10.75 -9.64 11.54
C PRO A 196 9.52 -10.54 11.78
N GLY A 197 8.99 -10.56 13.01
CA GLY A 197 7.81 -11.35 13.38
C GLY A 197 6.47 -10.86 12.81
N MET A 198 6.46 -9.76 12.05
CA MET A 198 5.27 -9.28 11.35
C MET A 198 4.83 -10.23 10.23
N GLU A 199 3.55 -10.19 9.88
CA GLU A 199 3.04 -10.88 8.69
C GLU A 199 3.77 -10.38 7.44
N ARG A 200 4.13 -11.31 6.54
CA ARG A 200 5.05 -11.08 5.41
C ARG A 200 4.64 -9.88 4.56
N PHE A 201 3.38 -9.86 4.13
CA PHE A 201 2.86 -8.85 3.22
C PHE A 201 2.83 -7.47 3.89
N GLN A 202 2.38 -7.39 5.14
CA GLN A 202 2.38 -6.16 5.91
C GLN A 202 3.80 -5.64 6.14
N HIS A 203 4.75 -6.53 6.48
CA HIS A 203 6.14 -6.17 6.70
C HIS A 203 6.78 -5.61 5.44
N ILE A 204 6.70 -6.32 4.31
CA ILE A 204 7.23 -5.86 3.02
C ILE A 204 6.58 -4.54 2.60
N ARG A 205 5.26 -4.40 2.78
CA ARG A 205 4.53 -3.16 2.42
C ARG A 205 5.07 -1.96 3.21
N LYS A 206 5.28 -2.10 4.51
CA LYS A 206 5.76 -1.02 5.37
C LYS A 206 7.25 -0.73 5.16
N LEU A 207 8.10 -1.77 5.04
CA LEU A 207 9.51 -1.62 4.65
C LEU A 207 9.64 -0.84 3.34
N ARG A 208 8.83 -1.18 2.32
CA ARG A 208 8.85 -0.46 1.05
C ARG A 208 8.52 1.02 1.21
N LYS A 209 7.51 1.35 2.03
CA LYS A 209 7.16 2.75 2.33
C LYS A 209 8.33 3.46 3.03
N TRP A 210 8.92 2.82 4.04
CA TRP A 210 10.06 3.35 4.77
C TRP A 210 11.26 3.62 3.85
N HIS A 211 11.66 2.66 3.00
CA HIS A 211 12.75 2.85 2.03
C HIS A 211 12.45 3.96 1.03
N ARG A 212 11.20 4.11 0.57
CA ARG A 212 10.80 5.23 -0.29
C ARG A 212 11.07 6.57 0.41
N THR A 213 10.60 6.72 1.64
CA THR A 213 10.74 7.97 2.40
C THR A 213 12.21 8.23 2.76
N ARG A 214 12.99 7.19 3.09
CA ARG A 214 14.45 7.28 3.26
C ARG A 214 15.17 7.75 2.00
N ALA A 215 14.76 7.29 0.82
CA ALA A 215 15.31 7.80 -0.43
C ALA A 215 14.99 9.30 -0.62
N LEU A 216 13.78 9.75 -0.27
CA LEU A 216 13.44 11.18 -0.32
C LEU A 216 14.31 12.00 0.64
N LEU A 217 14.57 11.49 1.84
CA LEU A 217 15.46 12.14 2.81
C LEU A 217 16.89 12.24 2.26
N ALA A 218 17.43 11.16 1.71
CA ALA A 218 18.78 11.12 1.16
C ALA A 218 18.99 12.12 0.00
N ARG A 219 17.93 12.46 -0.75
CA ARG A 219 17.99 13.50 -1.79
C ARG A 219 18.17 14.91 -1.28
N LEU A 220 17.89 15.19 -0.01
CA LEU A 220 18.15 16.53 0.54
C LEU A 220 19.65 16.84 0.54
N SER A 221 20.49 15.81 0.53
CA SER A 221 21.93 15.94 0.40
C SER A 221 22.37 15.82 -1.06
N ASP A 222 22.72 16.94 -1.68
CA ASP A 222 23.34 17.00 -3.02
C ASP A 222 24.82 16.56 -2.99
N THR A 223 25.11 15.48 -2.27
CA THR A 223 26.46 14.96 -2.07
C THR A 223 26.57 13.54 -2.62
N ARG A 224 27.79 13.09 -2.92
CA ARG A 224 28.05 11.72 -3.37
C ARG A 224 27.53 10.66 -2.38
N PRO A 225 27.75 10.78 -1.04
CA PRO A 225 27.13 9.88 -0.07
C PRO A 225 25.60 9.91 -0.09
N GLY A 226 24.99 11.10 -0.18
CA GLY A 226 23.54 11.26 -0.28
C GLY A 226 22.96 10.57 -1.52
N ALA A 227 23.58 10.76 -2.69
CA ALA A 227 23.19 10.11 -3.93
C ALA A 227 23.33 8.58 -3.87
N SER A 228 24.37 8.06 -3.20
CA SER A 228 24.57 6.62 -2.98
C SER A 228 23.47 6.03 -2.09
N GLU A 229 23.14 6.70 -0.97
CA GLU A 229 22.05 6.28 -0.09
C GLU A 229 20.69 6.36 -0.79
N TYR A 230 20.45 7.42 -1.56
CA TYR A 230 19.26 7.51 -2.40
C TYR A 230 19.15 6.29 -3.32
N LEU A 231 20.22 5.97 -4.06
CA LEU A 231 20.24 4.86 -4.99
C LEU A 231 19.96 3.53 -4.28
N PHE A 232 20.63 3.27 -3.17
CA PHE A 232 20.40 2.09 -2.34
C PHE A 232 18.93 1.97 -1.91
N HIS A 233 18.35 3.02 -1.34
CA HIS A 233 16.98 2.99 -0.85
C HIS A 233 15.96 2.85 -2.00
N ARG A 234 16.20 3.42 -3.18
CA ARG A 234 15.37 3.21 -4.37
C ARG A 234 15.41 1.76 -4.87
N LEU A 235 16.59 1.16 -4.93
CA LEU A 235 16.76 -0.24 -5.34
C LEU A 235 16.13 -1.21 -4.34
N MET A 236 16.25 -0.92 -3.04
CA MET A 236 15.53 -1.64 -1.98
C MET A 236 14.01 -1.54 -2.13
N GLU A 237 13.47 -0.35 -2.40
CA GLU A 237 12.03 -0.16 -2.63
C GLU A 237 11.53 -1.01 -3.81
N PHE A 238 12.27 -0.99 -4.93
CA PHE A 238 11.98 -1.80 -6.11
C PHE A 238 11.99 -3.30 -5.79
N THR A 239 13.04 -3.77 -5.12
CA THR A 239 13.21 -5.17 -4.73
C THR A 239 12.06 -5.63 -3.85
N LEU A 240 11.65 -4.83 -2.87
CA LEU A 240 10.51 -5.10 -1.99
C LEU A 240 9.17 -5.07 -2.75
N ASP A 241 9.01 -4.22 -3.77
CA ASP A 241 7.80 -4.24 -4.60
C ASP A 241 7.63 -5.56 -5.38
N MET A 242 8.75 -6.15 -5.82
CA MET A 242 8.80 -7.44 -6.49
C MET A 242 8.70 -8.62 -5.51
N ALA A 243 9.37 -8.56 -4.35
CA ALA A 243 9.24 -9.56 -3.29
C ALA A 243 7.79 -9.73 -2.82
N ARG A 244 7.01 -8.64 -2.82
CA ARG A 244 5.58 -8.66 -2.47
C ARG A 244 4.72 -9.51 -3.44
N VAL A 245 5.12 -9.61 -4.71
CA VAL A 245 4.36 -10.36 -5.74
C VAL A 245 4.95 -11.73 -6.04
N LEU A 246 6.04 -12.10 -5.36
CA LEU A 246 6.54 -13.47 -5.32
C LEU A 246 5.74 -14.37 -4.36
N ASP A 247 4.62 -13.87 -3.83
CA ASP A 247 3.61 -14.73 -3.23
C ASP A 247 3.03 -15.67 -4.31
N PRO A 248 3.03 -16.99 -4.10
CA PRO A 248 2.41 -17.94 -5.03
C PRO A 248 0.96 -17.63 -5.41
N MET A 249 0.20 -16.91 -4.58
CA MET A 249 -1.16 -16.46 -4.87
C MET A 249 -1.21 -15.23 -5.78
N LEU A 250 -0.11 -14.49 -5.89
CA LEU A 250 0.03 -13.27 -6.68
C LEU A 250 1.05 -13.40 -7.81
N ILE A 251 1.55 -14.61 -8.10
CA ILE A 251 2.67 -14.82 -9.01
C ILE A 251 2.39 -14.35 -10.45
N HIS A 252 1.13 -14.31 -10.89
CA HIS A 252 0.75 -13.69 -12.16
C HIS A 252 1.18 -12.21 -12.21
N GLN A 253 1.05 -11.49 -11.09
CA GLN A 253 1.46 -10.08 -10.98
C GLN A 253 2.98 -9.93 -11.01
N PHE A 254 3.76 -10.96 -10.67
CA PHE A 254 5.21 -10.92 -10.81
C PHE A 254 5.60 -10.78 -12.28
N HIS A 255 5.04 -11.61 -13.16
CA HIS A 255 5.31 -11.53 -14.60
C HIS A 255 4.77 -10.26 -15.22
N GLU A 256 3.54 -9.85 -14.88
CA GLU A 256 2.98 -8.58 -15.34
C GLU A 256 3.87 -7.39 -14.94
N ARG A 257 4.34 -7.34 -13.69
CA ARG A 257 5.22 -6.25 -13.24
C ARG A 257 6.59 -6.31 -13.90
N LYS A 258 7.17 -7.50 -14.04
CA LYS A 258 8.44 -7.71 -14.76
C LYS A 258 8.34 -7.12 -16.17
N ASP A 259 7.27 -7.44 -16.90
CA ASP A 259 7.00 -6.87 -18.23
C ASP A 259 6.88 -5.34 -18.20
N LEU A 260 6.18 -4.77 -17.22
CA LEU A 260 6.05 -3.32 -17.09
C LEU A 260 7.39 -2.62 -16.82
N TYR A 261 8.29 -3.21 -16.03
CA TYR A 261 9.65 -2.68 -15.82
C TYR A 261 10.48 -2.76 -17.11
N PHE A 262 10.47 -3.89 -17.83
CA PHE A 262 11.17 -4.00 -19.11
C PHE A 262 10.64 -3.04 -20.18
N ARG A 263 9.33 -2.78 -20.18
CA ARG A 263 8.69 -1.80 -21.09
C ARG A 263 8.85 -0.36 -20.63
N LYS A 264 9.50 -0.09 -19.50
CA LYS A 264 9.68 1.27 -18.97
C LYS A 264 8.35 1.96 -18.60
N GLU A 265 7.29 1.19 -18.42
CA GLU A 265 5.94 1.66 -18.06
C GLU A 265 5.76 1.74 -16.54
N ARG A 266 6.68 1.14 -15.78
CA ARG A 266 6.76 1.18 -14.32
C ARG A 266 8.23 1.26 -13.94
N GLY A 267 8.58 2.16 -13.03
CA GLY A 267 9.96 2.23 -12.56
C GLY A 267 10.36 3.57 -11.97
N PHE A 268 11.53 3.60 -11.36
CA PHE A 268 12.16 4.80 -10.82
C PHE A 268 13.27 5.33 -11.74
N GLU A 269 13.74 4.50 -12.67
CA GLU A 269 14.86 4.74 -13.58
C GLU A 269 14.65 5.90 -14.57
N HIS A 270 13.42 6.38 -14.75
CA HIS A 270 13.10 7.53 -15.61
C HIS A 270 12.87 8.83 -14.83
N THR A 271 12.87 8.76 -13.49
CA THR A 271 12.67 9.94 -12.67
C THR A 271 13.87 10.88 -12.80
N GLU A 272 13.61 12.18 -12.73
CA GLU A 272 14.67 13.21 -12.65
C GLU A 272 15.61 12.94 -11.48
N ALA A 273 15.02 12.62 -10.32
CA ALA A 273 15.71 12.19 -9.11
C ALA A 273 16.78 11.12 -9.34
N PHE A 274 16.44 10.09 -10.12
CA PHE A 274 17.36 9.00 -10.41
C PHE A 274 18.50 9.45 -11.33
N ARG A 275 18.18 10.23 -12.37
CA ARG A 275 19.19 10.77 -13.28
C ARG A 275 20.15 11.72 -12.58
N GLU A 276 19.66 12.58 -11.70
CA GLU A 276 20.49 13.46 -10.87
C GLU A 276 21.44 12.68 -9.96
N ALA A 277 20.93 11.64 -9.29
CA ALA A 277 21.76 10.80 -8.44
C ALA A 277 22.87 10.09 -9.25
N LEU A 278 22.55 9.54 -10.43
CA LEU A 278 23.56 8.94 -11.30
C LEU A 278 24.61 9.97 -11.75
N LYS A 279 24.20 11.19 -12.07
CA LYS A 279 25.11 12.27 -12.43
C LYS A 279 26.06 12.65 -11.29
N ILE A 280 25.55 12.78 -10.06
CA ILE A 280 26.38 13.05 -8.88
C ILE A 280 27.38 11.90 -8.62
N LEU A 281 26.98 10.68 -8.92
CA LEU A 281 27.82 9.48 -8.78
C LEU A 281 28.75 9.22 -9.98
N GLU A 282 28.63 10.01 -11.05
CA GLU A 282 29.34 9.83 -12.34
C GLU A 282 29.06 8.46 -12.96
N LEU A 283 27.81 8.01 -12.88
CA LEU A 283 27.33 6.71 -13.35
C LEU A 283 26.42 6.81 -14.58
N ASP A 284 26.35 7.97 -15.26
CA ASP A 284 25.50 8.19 -16.43
C ASP A 284 25.74 7.11 -17.51
N ASP A 285 27.01 6.82 -17.82
CA ASP A 285 27.40 5.80 -18.81
C ASP A 285 27.28 4.35 -18.30
N GLN A 286 27.04 4.17 -17.00
CA GLN A 286 26.90 2.85 -16.36
C GLN A 286 25.44 2.51 -16.04
N GLN A 287 24.48 3.40 -16.32
CA GLN A 287 23.07 3.20 -16.01
C GLN A 287 22.54 1.84 -16.50
N GLU A 288 22.80 1.48 -17.75
CA GLU A 288 22.29 0.21 -18.31
C GLU A 288 22.92 -1.01 -17.64
N LYS A 289 24.20 -0.95 -17.27
CA LYS A 289 24.90 -2.04 -16.56
C LYS A 289 24.34 -2.22 -15.17
N LEU A 290 24.18 -1.13 -14.42
CA LEU A 290 23.56 -1.12 -13.10
C LEU A 290 22.15 -1.69 -13.15
N LEU A 291 21.31 -1.23 -14.09
CA LEU A 291 19.94 -1.71 -14.27
C LEU A 291 19.88 -3.18 -14.66
N ARG A 292 20.80 -3.66 -15.49
CA ARG A 292 20.89 -5.08 -15.86
C ARG A 292 21.24 -5.95 -14.65
N GLU A 293 22.17 -5.51 -13.82
CA GLU A 293 22.59 -6.26 -12.62
C GLU A 293 21.48 -6.33 -11.58
N ILE A 294 20.80 -5.22 -11.30
CA ILE A 294 19.65 -5.22 -10.39
C ILE A 294 18.48 -6.04 -10.94
N TYR A 295 18.19 -5.98 -12.24
CA TYR A 295 17.13 -6.78 -12.83
C TYR A 295 17.46 -8.27 -12.84
N GLY A 296 18.73 -8.65 -13.09
CA GLY A 296 19.19 -10.03 -12.96
C GLY A 296 18.97 -10.54 -11.53
N PHE A 297 19.43 -9.79 -10.53
CA PHE A 297 19.20 -10.15 -9.14
C PHE A 297 17.70 -10.29 -8.80
N VAL A 298 16.89 -9.27 -9.10
CA VAL A 298 15.48 -9.23 -8.68
C VAL A 298 14.61 -10.24 -9.44
N PHE A 299 14.87 -10.48 -10.72
CA PHE A 299 14.02 -11.35 -11.54
C PHE A 299 14.48 -12.80 -11.62
N GLU A 300 15.75 -13.10 -11.32
CA GLU A 300 16.33 -14.43 -11.50
C GLU A 300 16.83 -15.02 -10.17
N GLU A 301 17.56 -14.25 -9.36
CA GLU A 301 18.17 -14.75 -8.11
C GLU A 301 17.23 -14.66 -6.90
N MET A 302 16.55 -13.52 -6.73
CA MET A 302 15.67 -13.26 -5.59
C MET A 302 14.54 -14.30 -5.45
N PRO A 303 13.87 -14.79 -6.52
CA PRO A 303 12.88 -15.86 -6.39
C PRO A 303 13.46 -17.10 -5.70
N LEU A 304 14.69 -17.49 -6.03
CA LEU A 304 15.38 -18.63 -5.42
C LEU A 304 15.72 -18.35 -3.95
N LEU A 305 16.20 -17.15 -3.63
CA LEU A 305 16.47 -16.72 -2.26
C LEU A 305 15.22 -16.76 -1.38
N LEU A 306 14.07 -16.37 -1.92
CA LEU A 306 12.77 -16.42 -1.24
C LEU A 306 12.14 -17.82 -1.28
N LYS A 307 12.88 -18.84 -1.71
CA LYS A 307 12.45 -20.26 -1.81
C LYS A 307 11.22 -20.46 -2.68
N VAL A 308 11.04 -19.62 -3.70
CA VAL A 308 10.02 -19.78 -4.73
C VAL A 308 10.59 -20.69 -5.81
N THR A 309 10.02 -21.89 -5.94
CA THR A 309 10.46 -22.87 -6.93
C THR A 309 10.13 -22.42 -8.36
N HIS A 310 10.87 -22.93 -9.36
CA HIS A 310 10.56 -22.68 -10.78
C HIS A 310 9.10 -23.07 -11.13
N LYS A 311 8.59 -24.17 -10.55
CA LYS A 311 7.20 -24.59 -10.74
C LYS A 311 6.21 -23.54 -10.21
N GLN A 312 6.48 -22.96 -9.03
CA GLN A 312 5.66 -21.90 -8.46
C GLN A 312 5.75 -20.61 -9.27
N LEU A 313 6.95 -20.25 -9.74
CA LEU A 313 7.18 -19.04 -10.54
C LEU A 313 6.40 -19.07 -11.86
N HIS A 314 6.37 -20.21 -12.56
CA HIS A 314 5.72 -20.35 -13.87
C HIS A 314 4.30 -20.91 -13.81
N PHE A 315 3.67 -20.89 -12.63
CA PHE A 315 2.29 -21.34 -12.44
C PHE A 315 1.30 -20.51 -13.27
N LYS A 316 0.34 -21.18 -13.92
CA LYS A 316 -0.77 -20.54 -14.64
C LYS A 316 -2.08 -20.69 -13.86
N PRO A 317 -2.84 -19.61 -13.63
CA PRO A 317 -4.17 -19.70 -13.05
C PRO A 317 -5.07 -20.63 -13.88
N GLY A 318 -5.64 -21.68 -13.25
CA GLY A 318 -6.49 -22.67 -13.90
C GLY A 318 -5.92 -24.10 -13.93
N ASP A 319 -4.64 -24.27 -13.59
CA ASP A 319 -4.07 -25.61 -13.35
C ASP A 319 -4.69 -26.21 -12.08
N ALA A 320 -5.02 -27.51 -12.11
CA ALA A 320 -5.68 -28.19 -11.00
C ALA A 320 -4.83 -28.14 -9.73
N GLU A 321 -5.26 -27.35 -8.75
CA GLU A 321 -4.55 -27.23 -7.48
C GLU A 321 -4.72 -28.50 -6.65
N THR A 322 -3.60 -29.08 -6.19
CA THR A 322 -3.67 -30.05 -5.10
C THR A 322 -3.92 -29.30 -3.78
N LEU A 323 -4.71 -29.88 -2.87
CA LEU A 323 -4.99 -29.29 -1.54
C LEU A 323 -3.70 -28.94 -0.78
N ALA A 324 -2.64 -29.74 -0.97
CA ALA A 324 -1.33 -29.53 -0.39
C ALA A 324 -0.66 -28.25 -0.90
N GLU A 325 -0.73 -27.97 -2.21
CA GLU A 325 -0.19 -26.74 -2.79
C GLU A 325 -0.95 -25.52 -2.25
N VAL A 326 -2.28 -25.54 -2.13
CA VAL A 326 -3.05 -24.41 -1.55
C VAL A 326 -2.69 -24.16 -0.08
N GLN A 327 -2.49 -25.22 0.70
CA GLN A 327 -2.07 -25.10 2.10
C GLN A 327 -0.65 -24.55 2.21
N GLU A 328 0.27 -24.97 1.35
CA GLU A 328 1.63 -24.44 1.29
C GLU A 328 1.65 -22.95 0.91
N LYS A 329 0.80 -22.55 -0.05
CA LYS A 329 0.62 -21.16 -0.48
C LYS A 329 0.11 -20.27 0.66
N LYS A 330 -0.90 -20.71 1.41
CA LYS A 330 -1.38 -19.99 2.61
C LYS A 330 -0.34 -19.90 3.72
N ARG A 331 0.51 -20.92 3.87
CA ARG A 331 1.62 -20.90 4.83
C ARG A 331 2.71 -19.93 4.40
N PHE A 332 2.94 -19.74 3.09
CA PHE A 332 3.96 -18.81 2.58
C PHE A 332 3.68 -17.36 3.00
N SER A 333 2.44 -16.89 2.85
CA SER A 333 2.06 -15.53 3.25
C SER A 333 2.14 -15.32 4.76
N GLN A 334 1.92 -16.37 5.55
CA GLN A 334 1.99 -16.32 7.01
C GLN A 334 3.42 -16.41 7.57
N ARG A 335 4.43 -16.72 6.76
CA ARG A 335 5.82 -16.82 7.22
C ARG A 335 6.43 -15.44 7.44
N PRO A 336 7.12 -15.21 8.57
CA PRO A 336 7.96 -14.03 8.78
C PRO A 336 8.85 -13.71 7.57
N PHE A 337 9.02 -12.43 7.24
CA PHE A 337 9.95 -12.00 6.19
C PHE A 337 11.37 -11.91 6.75
N THR A 338 12.08 -13.04 6.80
CA THR A 338 13.43 -13.13 7.40
C THR A 338 14.55 -12.90 6.39
N GLU A 339 14.23 -12.79 5.09
CA GLU A 339 15.24 -12.64 4.04
C GLU A 339 15.76 -11.21 3.87
N MET A 340 15.21 -10.24 4.60
CA MET A 340 15.57 -8.81 4.49
C MET A 340 17.09 -8.52 4.58
N PRO A 341 17.87 -9.12 5.51
CA PRO A 341 19.31 -8.88 5.57
C PRO A 341 20.05 -9.33 4.30
N LEU A 342 19.64 -10.46 3.71
CA LEU A 342 20.26 -10.96 2.47
C LEU A 342 19.99 -10.02 1.29
N LEU A 343 18.76 -9.49 1.20
CA LEU A 343 18.43 -8.51 0.17
C LEU A 343 19.22 -7.21 0.38
N HIS A 344 19.31 -6.75 1.62
CA HIS A 344 20.07 -5.56 1.99
C HIS A 344 21.54 -5.68 1.56
N ASP A 345 22.21 -6.76 1.97
CA ASP A 345 23.64 -6.95 1.72
C ASP A 345 23.96 -7.06 0.24
N HIS A 346 23.14 -7.80 -0.52
CA HIS A 346 23.33 -7.93 -1.96
C HIS A 346 23.15 -6.58 -2.68
N LEU A 347 22.12 -5.82 -2.31
CA LEU A 347 21.86 -4.50 -2.92
C LEU A 347 22.92 -3.47 -2.54
N ARG A 348 23.40 -3.51 -1.30
CA ARG A 348 24.50 -2.66 -0.84
C ARG A 348 25.78 -2.99 -1.63
N HIS A 349 26.09 -4.27 -1.82
CA HIS A 349 27.23 -4.69 -2.64
C HIS A 349 27.13 -4.19 -4.09
N ILE A 350 25.95 -4.27 -4.72
CA ILE A 350 25.74 -3.70 -6.06
C ILE A 350 26.00 -2.19 -6.04
N VAL A 351 25.42 -1.44 -5.10
CA VAL A 351 25.61 0.02 -5.05
C VAL A 351 27.09 0.37 -4.84
N ASP A 352 27.74 -0.25 -3.87
CA ASP A 352 29.14 0.02 -3.53
C ASP A 352 30.06 -0.28 -4.70
N LYS A 353 29.86 -1.42 -5.39
CA LYS A 353 30.62 -1.77 -6.61
C LYS A 353 30.62 -0.65 -7.65
N TYR A 354 29.46 -0.05 -7.93
CA TYR A 354 29.36 1.02 -8.93
C TYR A 354 29.88 2.35 -8.37
N CYS A 355 29.50 2.72 -7.15
CA CYS A 355 29.91 3.97 -6.50
C CYS A 355 31.42 4.05 -6.24
N GLU A 356 32.08 2.93 -5.95
CA GLU A 356 33.54 2.81 -5.79
C GLU A 356 34.29 2.70 -7.13
N SER A 357 33.70 2.08 -8.15
CA SER A 357 34.32 2.00 -9.49
C SER A 357 34.46 3.37 -10.16
N GLY A 358 33.65 4.36 -9.77
CA GLY A 358 33.82 5.76 -10.19
C GLY A 358 35.02 6.47 -9.56
N ARG A 359 35.76 5.84 -8.63
CA ARG A 359 36.95 6.45 -7.98
C ARG A 359 38.24 6.35 -8.79
N THR A 360 38.27 5.59 -9.89
CA THR A 360 39.54 5.23 -10.54
C THR A 360 40.05 6.20 -11.61
N ASP A 361 39.35 7.28 -11.93
CA ASP A 361 39.75 8.24 -12.98
C ASP A 361 39.81 9.71 -12.52
N SER A 362 40.16 9.96 -11.25
CA SER A 362 40.44 11.33 -10.73
C SER A 362 41.92 11.56 -10.44
#